data_AF-X1W334-F1
#
_entry.id   AF-X1W334-F1
#
_cell.length_a   1.000
_cell.length_b   1.000
_cell.length_c   1.000
_cell.angle_alpha   90.00
_cell.angle_beta   90.00
_cell.angle_gamma   90.00
#
_symmetry.space_group_name_H-M   'P 1'
#
loop_
_entity.id
_entity.type
_entity.pdbx_description
1 polymer ?
#
loop_
_entity_poly.entity_id
_entity_poly.type
_entity_poly.pdbx_seq_one_letter_code
_entity_poly.pdbx_strand_id
1 'polypeptide(L)'
;MKFYINKGTATQGVFNRRQFLRMSTVAGIGFIANPHAVLSAASQIPKGIAHIVIARSDAVRAGVNSFHERPVVHLLDRAIEHFFQVEHAVTAWKKLVSPSDVVGIKVNCLAGRGISTNTELVNAIIEKLREAGVPGDRIIIWDRLNADLEDAG
;
A
#
# COMPACT_ATOMS: atom_id res chain seq x y z
N MET A 1 -5.74 -17.47 -11.05
CA MET A 1 -5.36 -16.38 -10.13
C MET A 1 -4.57 -16.97 -8.97
N LYS A 2 -3.32 -16.54 -8.77
CA LYS A 2 -2.46 -17.05 -7.68
C LYS A 2 -2.20 -15.91 -6.70
N PHE A 3 -2.51 -16.13 -5.42
CA PHE A 3 -2.11 -15.24 -4.33
C PHE A 3 -0.89 -15.84 -3.63
N TYR A 4 0.14 -15.04 -3.45
CA TYR A 4 1.23 -15.37 -2.54
C TYR A 4 1.11 -14.44 -1.33
N ILE A 5 0.87 -15.04 -0.17
CA ILE A 5 0.83 -14.35 1.12
C ILE A 5 2.02 -14.88 1.91
N ASN A 6 2.88 -13.99 2.37
CA ASN A 6 3.83 -14.36 3.42
C ASN A 6 3.01 -14.51 4.73
N LYS A 7 2.60 -15.74 5.04
CA LYS A 7 1.91 -16.05 6.30
C LYS A 7 2.94 -16.07 7.43
N GLY A 8 3.35 -14.90 7.90
CA GLY A 8 3.99 -14.79 9.20
C GLY A 8 2.94 -15.05 10.28
N THR A 9 3.07 -16.17 10.99
CA THR A 9 2.19 -16.54 12.10
C THR A 9 2.45 -15.68 13.34
N ALA A 10 1.36 -15.30 14.01
CA ALA A 10 1.22 -14.76 15.36
C ALA A 10 1.24 -13.23 15.56
N THR A 11 0.17 -12.79 16.24
CA THR A 11 -0.03 -11.53 16.95
C THR A 11 1.18 -11.17 17.81
N GLN A 12 1.90 -10.12 17.42
CA GLN A 12 2.97 -9.49 18.22
C GLN A 12 2.76 -7.97 18.18
N GLY A 13 2.89 -7.32 19.34
CA GLY A 13 2.49 -5.93 19.56
C GLY A 13 3.16 -4.93 18.61
N VAL A 14 2.42 -3.91 18.20
CA VAL A 14 2.87 -2.85 17.30
C VAL A 14 4.06 -2.10 17.90
N PHE A 15 5.25 -2.28 17.33
CA PHE A 15 6.46 -1.58 17.73
C PHE A 15 6.39 -0.13 17.24
N ASN A 16 6.13 0.82 18.14
CA ASN A 16 5.86 2.21 17.77
C ASN A 16 7.13 3.08 17.78
N ARG A 17 7.15 4.18 17.01
CA ARG A 17 8.29 5.11 16.89
C ARG A 17 8.81 5.60 18.25
N ARG A 18 7.90 5.83 19.22
CA ARG A 18 8.24 6.24 20.59
C ARG A 18 8.95 5.15 21.38
N GLN A 19 8.59 3.88 21.19
CA GLN A 19 9.26 2.75 21.81
C GLN A 19 10.66 2.56 21.22
N PHE A 20 10.79 2.73 19.90
CA PHE A 20 12.09 2.74 19.23
C PHE A 20 13.03 3.80 19.84
N LEU A 21 12.59 5.05 19.96
CA LEU A 21 13.41 6.12 20.54
C LEU A 21 13.84 5.84 21.99
N ARG A 22 12.91 5.38 22.85
CA ARG A 22 13.24 4.99 24.23
C ARG A 22 14.26 3.86 24.28
N MET A 23 14.08 2.86 23.42
CA MET A 23 14.97 1.71 23.35
C MET A 23 16.36 2.11 22.84
N SER A 24 16.45 3.02 21.85
CA SER A 24 17.73 3.56 21.37
C SER A 24 18.48 4.34 22.46
N THR A 25 17.78 5.17 23.27
CA THR A 25 18.41 5.91 24.37
C THR A 25 18.96 4.97 25.44
N VAL A 26 18.19 3.95 25.84
CA VAL A 26 18.63 2.96 26.84
C VAL A 26 19.77 2.09 26.31
N ALA A 27 19.72 1.68 25.04
CA ALA A 27 20.80 0.94 24.40
C ALA A 27 22.11 1.74 24.36
N GLY A 28 22.05 3.06 24.07
CA GLY A 28 23.23 3.92 24.06
C GLY A 28 23.95 4.00 25.41
N ILE A 29 23.19 4.19 26.51
CA ILE A 29 23.75 4.20 27.87
C ILE A 29 24.26 2.80 28.25
N GLY A 30 23.47 1.76 27.98
CA GLY A 30 23.82 0.38 28.28
C GLY A 30 25.06 -0.11 27.52
N PHE A 31 25.33 0.43 26.33
CA PHE A 31 26.48 0.01 25.51
C PHE A 31 27.80 0.46 26.15
N ILE A 32 27.81 1.61 26.82
CA ILE A 32 28.97 2.10 27.58
C ILE A 32 29.23 1.22 28.80
N ALA A 33 28.17 0.77 29.48
CA ALA A 33 28.28 0.00 30.73
C ALA A 33 28.51 -1.51 30.50
N ASN A 34 27.83 -2.11 29.52
CA ASN A 34 27.94 -3.52 29.16
C ASN A 34 27.53 -3.76 27.68
N PRO A 35 28.46 -3.62 26.73
CA PRO A 35 28.14 -3.72 25.30
C PRO A 35 27.63 -5.10 24.89
N HIS A 36 28.08 -6.17 25.55
CA HIS A 36 27.64 -7.53 25.26
C HIS A 36 26.17 -7.77 25.60
N ALA A 37 25.68 -7.22 26.71
CA ALA A 37 24.27 -7.30 27.08
C ALA A 37 23.38 -6.54 26.10
N VAL A 38 23.83 -5.37 25.61
CA VAL A 38 23.08 -4.58 24.63
C VAL A 38 23.03 -5.24 23.25
N LEU A 39 24.13 -5.81 22.77
CA LEU A 39 24.11 -6.58 21.51
C LEU A 39 23.18 -7.79 21.59
N SER A 40 23.17 -8.50 22.72
CA SER A 40 22.28 -9.66 22.95
C SER A 40 20.81 -9.25 23.02
N ALA A 41 20.49 -8.09 23.60
CA ALA A 41 19.13 -7.57 23.62
C ALA A 41 18.67 -7.04 22.24
N ALA A 42 19.59 -6.45 21.46
CA ALA A 42 19.29 -5.96 20.11
C ALA A 42 18.94 -7.08 19.13
N SER A 43 19.53 -8.27 19.29
CA SER A 43 19.19 -9.45 18.49
C SER A 43 17.82 -10.04 18.83
N GLN A 44 17.23 -9.64 19.97
CA GLN A 44 15.88 -10.02 20.40
C GLN A 44 14.79 -8.99 20.04
N ILE A 45 15.14 -7.90 19.32
CA ILE A 45 14.12 -6.98 18.80
C ILE A 45 13.19 -7.78 17.86
N PRO A 46 11.88 -7.82 18.12
CA PRO A 46 10.95 -8.54 17.27
C PRO A 46 11.06 -8.00 15.84
N LYS A 47 11.48 -8.85 14.90
CA LYS A 47 11.43 -8.53 13.48
C LYS A 47 9.95 -8.40 13.11
N GLY A 48 9.50 -7.16 12.89
CA GLY A 48 8.13 -6.91 12.43
C GLY A 48 7.85 -7.71 11.15
N ILE A 49 6.74 -8.42 11.13
CA ILE A 49 6.33 -9.20 9.96
C ILE A 49 5.74 -8.23 8.95
N ALA A 50 6.41 -8.06 7.81
CA ALA A 50 5.84 -7.31 6.70
C ALA A 50 4.69 -8.12 6.08
N HIS A 51 3.48 -7.56 6.07
CA HIS A 51 2.34 -8.17 5.37
C HIS A 51 2.40 -7.79 3.90
N ILE A 52 2.57 -8.78 3.02
CA ILE A 52 2.70 -8.59 1.58
C ILE A 52 1.66 -9.46 0.88
N VAL A 53 0.88 -8.84 -0.02
CA VAL A 53 -0.04 -9.53 -0.92
C VAL A 53 0.42 -9.33 -2.35
N ILE A 54 0.64 -10.44 -3.06
CA ILE A 54 0.93 -10.43 -4.49
C ILE A 54 -0.28 -10.99 -5.22
N ALA A 55 -0.93 -10.15 -6.03
CA ALA A 55 -2.07 -10.54 -6.86
C ALA A 55 -1.66 -10.58 -8.34
N ARG A 56 -2.00 -11.68 -9.03
CA ARG A 56 -1.70 -11.86 -10.46
C ARG A 56 -2.86 -12.52 -11.19
N SER A 57 -3.20 -11.99 -12.36
CA SER A 57 -4.19 -12.56 -13.26
C SER A 57 -3.85 -12.20 -14.71
N ASP A 58 -3.82 -13.19 -15.61
CA ASP A 58 -3.59 -12.94 -17.04
C ASP A 58 -4.81 -12.28 -17.71
N ALA A 59 -5.99 -12.43 -17.10
CA ALA A 59 -7.25 -11.86 -17.59
C ALA A 59 -7.28 -10.32 -17.58
N VAL A 60 -6.31 -9.65 -16.93
CA VAL A 60 -6.21 -8.20 -16.95
C VAL A 60 -5.64 -7.66 -18.26
N ARG A 61 -4.89 -8.45 -19.03
CA ARG A 61 -4.25 -7.98 -20.26
C ARG A 61 -5.24 -7.94 -21.41
N ALA A 62 -5.39 -6.77 -22.03
CA ALA A 62 -6.11 -6.57 -23.29
C ALA A 62 -5.14 -6.43 -24.50
N GLY A 63 -3.89 -6.04 -24.24
CA GLY A 63 -2.84 -5.86 -25.24
C GLY A 63 -1.47 -5.62 -24.60
N VAL A 64 -0.52 -5.10 -25.37
CA VAL A 64 0.86 -4.85 -24.91
C VAL A 64 0.89 -3.84 -23.76
N ASN A 65 0.14 -2.73 -23.87
CA ASN A 65 0.02 -1.66 -22.87
C ASN A 65 -1.45 -1.27 -22.63
N SER A 66 -2.36 -2.26 -22.65
CA SER A 66 -3.79 -2.02 -22.45
C SER A 66 -4.36 -3.09 -21.54
N PHE A 67 -5.25 -2.67 -20.64
CA PHE A 67 -5.82 -3.55 -19.63
C PHE A 67 -7.35 -3.54 -19.70
N HIS A 68 -7.97 -4.69 -19.39
CA HIS A 68 -9.42 -4.75 -19.27
C HIS A 68 -9.85 -4.17 -17.93
N GLU A 69 -10.68 -3.13 -17.95
CA GLU A 69 -11.14 -2.40 -16.75
C GLU A 69 -11.75 -3.33 -15.69
N ARG A 70 -12.76 -4.14 -16.06
CA ARG A 70 -13.46 -5.03 -15.12
C ARG A 70 -12.52 -6.06 -14.45
N PRO A 71 -11.68 -6.80 -15.19
CA PRO A 71 -10.64 -7.65 -14.59
C PRO A 71 -9.66 -6.90 -13.68
N VAL A 72 -9.28 -5.66 -14.00
CA VAL A 72 -8.41 -4.84 -13.13
C VAL A 72 -9.10 -4.52 -11.81
N VAL A 73 -10.36 -4.06 -11.85
CA VAL A 73 -11.17 -3.81 -10.65
C VAL A 73 -11.26 -5.07 -9.79
N HIS A 74 -11.58 -6.22 -10.40
CA HIS A 74 -11.66 -7.48 -9.67
C HIS A 74 -10.32 -7.86 -9.04
N LEU A 75 -9.20 -7.71 -9.76
CA LEU A 75 -7.87 -8.03 -9.23
C LEU A 75 -7.52 -7.12 -8.04
N LEU A 76 -7.84 -5.82 -8.13
CA LEU A 76 -7.65 -4.84 -7.07
C LEU A 76 -8.48 -5.18 -5.84
N ASP A 77 -9.78 -5.43 -6.00
CA ASP A 77 -10.69 -5.78 -4.90
C ASP A 77 -10.18 -6.97 -4.11
N ARG A 78 -9.81 -8.04 -4.82
CA ARG A 78 -9.26 -9.24 -4.17
C ARG A 78 -7.92 -8.94 -3.49
N ALA A 79 -7.05 -8.13 -4.07
CA ALA A 79 -5.78 -7.77 -3.42
C ALA A 79 -6.02 -7.01 -2.10
N ILE A 80 -6.94 -6.05 -2.10
CA ILE A 80 -7.31 -5.23 -0.94
C ILE A 80 -8.02 -6.08 0.13
N GLU A 81 -8.97 -6.93 -0.26
CA GLU A 81 -9.66 -7.87 0.64
C GLU A 81 -8.67 -8.77 1.38
N HIS A 82 -7.71 -9.36 0.66
CA HIS A 82 -6.67 -10.20 1.25
C HIS A 82 -5.73 -9.40 2.16
N PHE A 83 -5.37 -8.18 1.77
CA PHE A 83 -4.45 -7.33 2.55
C PHE A 83 -5.08 -6.89 3.88
N PHE A 84 -6.37 -6.53 3.87
CA PHE A 84 -7.11 -6.07 5.04
C PHE A 84 -7.83 -7.19 5.81
N GLN A 85 -7.79 -8.42 5.31
CA GLN A 85 -8.48 -9.59 5.85
C GLN A 85 -9.99 -9.33 6.02
N VAL A 86 -10.63 -8.84 4.96
CA VAL A 86 -12.07 -8.58 4.89
C VAL A 86 -12.69 -9.31 3.70
N GLU A 87 -14.00 -9.58 3.76
CA GLU A 87 -14.72 -10.28 2.69
C GLU A 87 -15.12 -9.36 1.53
N HIS A 88 -15.22 -8.05 1.78
CA HIS A 88 -15.65 -7.06 0.80
C HIS A 88 -14.67 -5.89 0.75
N ALA A 89 -14.16 -5.58 -0.44
CA ALA A 89 -13.17 -4.51 -0.64
C ALA A 89 -13.63 -3.15 -0.08
N VAL A 90 -14.90 -2.76 -0.26
CA VAL A 90 -15.44 -1.49 0.25
C VAL A 90 -15.27 -1.34 1.77
N THR A 91 -15.33 -2.45 2.52
CA THR A 91 -15.10 -2.45 3.97
C THR A 91 -13.67 -2.06 4.31
N ALA A 92 -12.69 -2.47 3.50
CA ALA A 92 -11.30 -2.04 3.66
C ALA A 92 -11.10 -0.57 3.27
N TRP A 93 -11.69 -0.13 2.15
CA TRP A 93 -11.60 1.26 1.71
C TRP A 93 -12.20 2.23 2.76
N LYS A 94 -13.32 1.88 3.38
CA LYS A 94 -13.91 2.66 4.49
C LYS A 94 -13.07 2.69 5.77
N LYS A 95 -12.07 1.80 5.92
CA LYS A 95 -11.07 1.89 6.99
C LYS A 95 -9.93 2.84 6.65
N LEU A 96 -9.71 3.11 5.36
CA LEU A 96 -8.64 3.96 4.85
C LEU A 96 -9.05 5.43 4.70
N VAL A 97 -10.31 5.68 4.34
CA VAL A 97 -10.82 7.03 4.03
C VAL A 97 -12.20 7.28 4.63
N SER A 98 -12.50 8.55 4.85
CA SER A 98 -13.80 9.10 5.25
C SER A 98 -14.41 9.93 4.10
N PRO A 99 -15.74 10.03 3.98
CA PRO A 99 -16.41 10.91 3.00
C PRO A 99 -15.98 12.39 3.07
N SER A 100 -15.47 12.85 4.21
CA SER A 100 -14.98 14.21 4.42
C SER A 100 -13.57 14.46 3.87
N ASP A 101 -12.84 13.41 3.51
CA ASP A 101 -11.42 13.52 3.17
C ASP A 101 -11.21 14.18 1.80
N VAL A 102 -9.99 14.68 1.59
CA VAL A 102 -9.46 15.01 0.26
C VAL A 102 -8.34 14.02 0.01
N VAL A 103 -8.47 13.22 -1.05
CA VAL A 103 -7.59 12.08 -1.31
C VAL A 103 -6.71 12.38 -2.53
N GLY A 104 -5.39 12.41 -2.32
CA GLY A 104 -4.42 12.52 -3.40
C GLY A 104 -3.96 11.14 -3.90
N ILE A 105 -4.11 10.87 -5.20
CA ILE A 105 -3.58 9.68 -5.87
C ILE A 105 -2.28 10.08 -6.57
N LYS A 106 -1.14 9.67 -6.00
CA LYS A 106 0.15 9.84 -6.66
C LYS A 106 0.34 8.77 -7.72
N VAL A 107 0.48 9.18 -8.98
CA VAL A 107 0.85 8.29 -10.09
C VAL A 107 2.32 8.44 -10.44
N ASN A 108 2.85 7.56 -11.29
CA ASN A 108 4.16 7.73 -11.91
C ASN A 108 4.00 7.83 -13.43
N CYS A 109 4.39 8.97 -13.96
CA CYS A 109 4.22 9.40 -15.35
C CYS A 109 5.55 9.66 -16.07
N LEU A 110 6.69 9.44 -15.41
CA LEU A 110 8.03 9.81 -15.91
C LEU A 110 8.37 9.18 -17.27
N ALA A 111 7.81 8.00 -17.56
CA ALA A 111 8.08 7.24 -18.77
C ALA A 111 7.12 7.54 -19.93
N GLY A 112 6.18 8.48 -19.75
CA GLY A 112 5.15 8.79 -20.75
C GLY A 112 4.16 7.66 -20.99
N ARG A 113 3.31 7.83 -22.00
CA ARG A 113 2.21 6.90 -22.32
C ARG A 113 2.68 5.46 -22.51
N GLY A 114 1.95 4.53 -21.91
CA GLY A 114 2.13 3.09 -22.08
C GLY A 114 3.16 2.43 -21.14
N ILE A 115 4.01 3.21 -20.46
CA ILE A 115 4.95 2.71 -19.44
C ILE A 115 4.71 3.35 -18.07
N SER A 116 3.93 4.44 -18.05
CA SER A 116 3.42 5.08 -16.84
C SER A 116 2.39 4.22 -16.10
N THR A 117 1.96 4.68 -14.93
CA THR A 117 0.88 4.04 -14.18
C THR A 117 -0.38 3.95 -15.05
N ASN A 118 -0.94 2.75 -15.19
CA ASN A 118 -2.07 2.53 -16.09
C ASN A 118 -3.33 3.25 -15.63
N THR A 119 -3.98 3.97 -16.56
CA THR A 119 -5.21 4.72 -16.30
C THR A 119 -6.35 3.83 -15.82
N GLU A 120 -6.41 2.57 -16.28
CA GLU A 120 -7.42 1.59 -15.89
C GLU A 120 -7.32 1.24 -14.39
N LEU A 121 -6.09 1.21 -13.85
CA LEU A 121 -5.88 1.00 -12.42
C LEU A 121 -6.24 2.25 -11.62
N VAL A 122 -5.89 3.44 -12.12
CA VAL A 122 -6.24 4.70 -11.47
C VAL A 122 -7.76 4.85 -11.40
N ASN A 123 -8.47 4.58 -12.50
CA ASN A 123 -9.93 4.59 -12.58
C ASN A 123 -10.56 3.58 -11.61
N ALA A 124 -10.01 2.35 -11.53
CA ALA A 124 -10.45 1.37 -10.54
C ALA A 124 -10.31 1.88 -9.09
N ILE A 125 -9.21 2.55 -8.76
CA ILE A 125 -9.03 3.15 -7.42
C ILE A 125 -10.04 4.28 -7.18
N ILE A 126 -10.26 5.15 -8.16
CA ILE A 126 -11.26 6.24 -8.07
C ILE A 126 -12.65 5.67 -7.83
N GLU A 127 -13.05 4.62 -8.54
CA GLU A 127 -14.33 3.93 -8.33
C GLU A 127 -14.46 3.46 -6.88
N LYS A 128 -13.43 2.81 -6.32
CA LYS A 128 -13.46 2.31 -4.94
C LYS A 128 -13.47 3.42 -3.89
N LEU A 129 -12.77 4.53 -4.14
CA LEU A 129 -12.84 5.71 -3.28
C LEU A 129 -14.25 6.32 -3.27
N ARG A 130 -14.90 6.37 -4.44
CA ARG A 130 -16.29 6.84 -4.56
C ARG A 130 -17.28 5.89 -3.89
N GLU A 131 -17.11 4.57 -4.02
CA GLU A 131 -17.90 3.56 -3.27
C GLU A 131 -17.72 3.70 -1.75
N ALA A 132 -16.53 4.11 -1.29
CA ALA A 132 -16.27 4.42 0.11
C ALA A 132 -16.89 5.76 0.57
N GLY A 133 -17.40 6.57 -0.36
CA GLY A 133 -18.13 7.81 -0.11
C GLY A 133 -17.35 9.09 -0.35
N VAL A 134 -16.13 9.02 -0.91
CA VAL A 134 -15.34 10.22 -1.23
C VAL A 134 -15.93 10.90 -2.49
N PRO A 135 -16.32 12.19 -2.41
CA PRO A 135 -16.77 12.96 -3.57
C PRO A 135 -15.69 13.07 -4.65
N GLY A 136 -16.09 13.03 -5.93
CA GLY A 136 -15.13 13.03 -7.05
C GLY A 136 -14.29 14.31 -7.16
N ASP A 137 -14.85 15.46 -6.77
CA ASP A 137 -14.17 16.76 -6.70
C ASP A 137 -13.15 16.85 -5.56
N ARG A 138 -13.11 15.84 -4.67
CA ARG A 138 -12.13 15.71 -3.58
C ARG A 138 -11.09 14.63 -3.84
N ILE A 139 -11.05 14.06 -5.05
CA ILE A 139 -10.03 13.11 -5.48
C ILE A 139 -9.08 13.81 -6.45
N ILE A 140 -7.82 13.95 -6.06
CA ILE A 140 -6.81 14.69 -6.83
C ILE A 140 -5.77 13.72 -7.36
N ILE A 141 -5.66 13.59 -8.68
CA ILE A 141 -4.57 12.84 -9.32
C ILE A 141 -3.40 13.78 -9.50
N TRP A 142 -2.20 13.35 -9.12
CA TRP A 142 -1.02 14.19 -9.24
C TRP A 142 0.26 13.41 -9.55
N ASP A 143 1.18 14.11 -10.23
CA ASP A 143 2.58 13.73 -10.38
C ASP A 143 3.47 14.96 -10.12
N ARG A 144 4.76 14.87 -10.45
CA ARG A 144 5.79 15.87 -10.27
C ARG A 144 5.49 17.13 -11.10
N LEU A 145 5.06 16.98 -12.36
CA LEU A 145 4.68 18.08 -13.26
C LEU A 145 3.36 17.78 -13.96
N ASN A 146 2.59 18.82 -14.30
CA ASN A 146 1.37 18.68 -15.11
C ASN A 146 1.67 18.10 -16.50
N ALA A 147 2.80 18.50 -17.11
CA ALA A 147 3.23 17.95 -18.39
C ALA A 147 3.44 16.43 -18.33
N ASP A 148 3.95 15.91 -17.21
CA ASP A 148 4.13 14.45 -17.04
C ASP A 148 2.75 13.75 -17.08
N LEU A 149 1.72 14.33 -16.44
CA LEU A 149 0.34 13.79 -16.48
C LEU A 149 -0.25 13.84 -17.89
N GLU A 150 -0.10 14.97 -18.59
CA GLU A 150 -0.58 15.16 -19.96
C GLU A 150 0.06 14.15 -20.93
N ASP A 151 1.36 13.89 -20.78
CA ASP A 151 2.12 12.95 -21.61
C ASP A 151 1.78 11.48 -21.32
N ALA A 152 1.42 11.15 -20.07
CA ALA A 152 1.07 9.78 -19.66
C ALA A 152 -0.31 9.34 -20.16
N GLY A 153 -1.23 10.29 -20.33
CA GLY A 153 -2.57 10.10 -20.90
C GLY A 153 -3.72 10.10 -19.91
#